data_AF-A0A9D4K1R7-F1
#
_entry.id   AF-A0A9D4K1R7-F1
#
_cell.length_a   1.000
_cell.length_b   1.000
_cell.length_c   1.000
_cell.angle_alpha   90.00
_cell.angle_beta   90.00
_cell.angle_gamma   90.00
#
_symmetry.space_group_name_H-M   'P 1'
#
loop_
_entity.id
_entity.type
_entity.pdbx_description
1 polymer ?
#
loop_
_entity_poly.entity_id
_entity_poly.type
_entity_poly.pdbx_seq_one_letter_code
_entity_poly.pdbx_strand_id
1 'polypeptide(L)'
;MLTDEKRQLQLCDAADLPIGHVPRSLAAHFREIMDKGGEVYAIVTGNPVPSYPPWPLHNDPEGGVVLPCDYIISTPYKDDHTIITDTLNHIPEGSVMELLMC
;
A
#
# COMPACT_ATOMS: atom_id res chain seq x y z
N MET A 1 13.17 -8.44 -6.86
CA MET A 1 14.49 -7.99 -6.44
C MET A 1 14.33 -7.30 -5.09
N LEU A 2 15.22 -7.57 -4.13
CA LEU A 2 15.28 -6.89 -2.83
C LEU A 2 15.48 -5.38 -3.04
N THR A 3 14.55 -4.57 -2.57
CA THR A 3 14.80 -3.15 -2.25
C THR A 3 13.87 -2.71 -1.14
N ASP A 4 14.12 -3.14 0.10
CA ASP A 4 14.16 -2.27 1.30
C ASP A 4 14.52 -3.10 2.55
N GLU A 5 15.80 -3.21 2.92
CA GLU A 5 16.24 -3.75 4.21
C GLU A 5 15.83 -2.87 5.42
N LYS A 6 15.18 -1.71 5.20
CA LYS A 6 14.85 -0.73 6.24
C LYS A 6 13.35 -0.53 6.48
N ARG A 7 12.43 -1.25 5.82
CA ARG A 7 10.98 -1.00 5.97
C ARG A 7 10.14 -2.27 6.13
N GLN A 8 9.88 -2.60 7.40
CA GLN A 8 9.21 -3.82 7.83
C GLN A 8 7.67 -3.84 7.70
N LEU A 9 7.06 -3.10 6.76
CA LEU A 9 5.63 -3.32 6.45
C LEU A 9 5.52 -4.15 5.19
N GLN A 10 5.16 -5.41 5.40
CA GLN A 10 4.90 -6.40 4.38
C GLN A 10 3.40 -6.58 4.29
N LEU A 11 2.87 -6.63 3.06
CA LEU A 11 1.56 -7.23 2.85
C LEU A 11 1.75 -8.73 2.98
N CYS A 12 0.91 -9.36 3.79
CA CYS A 12 0.86 -10.81 3.90
C CYS A 12 -0.47 -11.33 3.35
N ASP A 13 -0.46 -12.54 2.80
CA ASP A 13 -1.69 -13.25 2.47
C ASP A 13 -2.38 -13.81 3.74
N ALA A 14 -3.51 -14.49 3.55
CA ALA A 14 -4.26 -15.10 4.65
C ALA A 14 -3.52 -16.27 5.34
N ALA A 15 -2.36 -16.69 4.83
CA ALA A 15 -1.46 -17.67 5.44
C ALA A 15 -0.22 -17.01 6.08
N ASP A 16 -0.25 -15.69 6.28
CA ASP A 16 0.84 -14.85 6.81
C ASP A 16 2.12 -14.89 5.95
N LEU A 17 2.03 -15.26 4.67
CA LEU A 17 3.17 -15.26 3.77
C LEU A 17 3.35 -13.89 3.12
N PRO A 18 4.58 -13.35 3.06
CA PRO A 18 4.81 -12.02 2.48
C PRO A 18 4.57 -12.05 0.97
N ILE A 19 3.65 -11.18 0.51
CA ILE A 19 3.26 -11.04 -0.90
C ILE A 19 3.83 -9.77 -1.55
N GLY A 20 4.33 -8.82 -0.76
CA GLY A 20 4.95 -7.61 -1.29
C GLY A 20 5.06 -6.47 -0.27
N HIS A 21 5.29 -5.26 -0.79
CA HIS A 21 5.39 -4.05 -0.01
C HIS A 21 4.30 -3.05 -0.43
N VAL A 22 3.82 -2.29 0.55
CA VAL A 22 2.97 -1.11 0.31
C VAL A 22 3.81 0.04 -0.26
N PRO A 23 3.22 1.00 -1.00
CA PRO A 23 3.93 2.16 -1.48
C PRO A 23 4.62 2.92 -0.35
N ARG A 24 5.82 3.43 -0.64
CA ARG A 24 6.67 4.11 0.33
C ARG A 24 6.00 5.31 1.01
N SER A 25 5.19 6.04 0.25
CA SER A 25 4.42 7.19 0.70
C SER A 25 3.34 6.81 1.73
N LEU A 26 2.71 5.66 1.58
CA LEU A 26 1.66 5.18 2.49
C LEU A 26 2.21 4.41 3.69
N ALA A 27 3.40 3.81 3.56
CA ALA A 27 4.01 3.00 4.60
C ALA A 27 4.10 3.68 5.98
N ALA A 28 4.39 4.99 6.02
CA ALA A 28 4.47 5.74 7.28
C ALA A 28 3.09 5.89 7.93
N HIS A 29 2.07 6.23 7.14
CA HIS A 29 0.70 6.41 7.62
C HIS A 29 0.07 5.10 8.09
N PHE A 30 0.25 4.02 7.33
CA PHE A 30 -0.27 2.71 7.73
C PHE A 30 0.39 2.23 9.03
N ARG A 31 1.70 2.45 9.18
CA ARG A 31 2.39 2.15 10.45
C ARG A 31 1.80 2.93 11.60
N GLU A 32 1.61 4.24 11.43
CA GLU A 32 1.04 5.09 12.46
C GLU A 32 -0.38 4.63 12.88
N ILE A 33 -1.23 4.25 11.93
CA ILE A 33 -2.56 3.70 12.22
C ILE A 33 -2.46 2.42 13.05
N MET A 34 -1.60 1.48 12.63
CA MET A 34 -1.42 0.21 13.34
C MET A 34 -0.82 0.41 14.74
N ASP A 35 0.13 1.33 14.89
CA ASP A 35 0.72 1.69 16.19
C ASP A 35 -0.33 2.31 17.14
N LYS A 36 -1.34 3.01 16.59
CA LYS A 36 -2.49 3.55 17.33
C LYS A 36 -3.60 2.51 17.59
N GLY A 37 -3.43 1.26 17.17
CA GLY A 37 -4.40 0.18 17.34
C GLY A 37 -5.50 0.12 16.27
N GLY A 38 -5.31 0.78 15.13
CA GLY A 38 -6.11 0.55 13.93
C GLY A 38 -5.63 -0.65 13.13
N GLU A 39 -6.39 -1.01 12.10
CA GLU A 39 -6.13 -2.16 11.24
C GLU A 39 -6.10 -1.72 9.77
N VAL A 40 -5.17 -2.31 9.01
CA VAL A 40 -5.02 -2.05 7.57
C VAL A 40 -5.05 -3.40 6.85
N TYR A 41 -6.02 -3.55 5.96
CA TYR A 41 -6.19 -4.72 5.11
C TYR A 41 -6.06 -4.32 3.63
N ALA A 42 -5.75 -5.29 2.78
CA ALA A 42 -5.77 -5.11 1.33
C ALA A 42 -6.53 -6.26 0.68
N ILE A 43 -7.45 -5.95 -0.24
CA ILE A 43 -8.14 -6.94 -1.08
C ILE A 43 -7.56 -6.85 -2.47
N VAL A 44 -7.02 -7.94 -2.99
CA VAL A 44 -6.55 -7.99 -4.39
C VAL A 44 -7.76 -7.97 -5.31
N THR A 45 -7.84 -6.98 -6.19
CA THR A 45 -8.99 -6.74 -7.08
C THR A 45 -8.76 -7.19 -8.52
N GLY A 46 -7.52 -7.55 -8.87
CA GLY A 46 -7.18 -7.93 -10.23
C GLY A 46 -6.01 -8.91 -10.33
N ASN A 47 -5.70 -9.32 -11.55
CA ASN A 47 -4.53 -10.12 -11.81
C ASN A 47 -3.25 -9.29 -11.57
N PRO A 48 -2.15 -9.92 -11.14
CA PRO A 48 -0.85 -9.26 -11.10
C PRO A 48 -0.50 -8.71 -12.49
N VAL A 49 -0.10 -7.45 -12.55
CA VAL A 49 0.29 -6.77 -13.78
C VAL A 49 1.75 -6.32 -13.72
N PRO A 50 2.45 -6.21 -14.86
CA PRO A 50 3.78 -5.60 -14.88
C PRO A 50 3.72 -4.18 -14.31
N SER A 51 4.76 -3.77 -13.57
CA SER A 51 4.84 -2.41 -13.02
C SER A 51 4.84 -1.36 -14.14
N TYR A 52 4.17 -0.25 -13.86
CA TYR A 52 3.94 0.87 -14.76
C TYR A 52 4.10 2.19 -14.00
N PRO A 53 4.29 3.35 -14.67
CA PRO A 53 4.44 4.62 -13.99
C PRO A 53 3.28 4.89 -13.01
N PRO A 54 3.56 5.32 -11.78
CA PRO A 54 4.82 5.92 -11.31
C PRO A 54 5.91 4.95 -10.83
N TRP A 55 5.61 3.65 -10.76
CA TRP A 55 6.62 2.66 -10.42
C TRP A 55 7.61 2.49 -11.59
N PRO A 56 8.86 2.07 -11.31
CA PRO A 56 9.80 1.68 -12.36
C PRO A 56 9.17 0.65 -13.30
N LEU A 57 9.52 0.68 -14.59
CA LEU A 57 8.95 -0.27 -15.55
C LEU A 57 9.42 -1.68 -15.21
N HIS A 58 8.62 -2.70 -15.51
CA HIS A 58 8.95 -4.10 -15.16
C HIS A 58 10.29 -4.61 -15.70
N ASN A 59 10.87 -3.97 -16.72
CA ASN A 59 12.18 -4.30 -17.28
C ASN A 59 13.34 -3.58 -16.58
N ASP A 60 13.05 -2.57 -15.75
CA ASP A 60 14.04 -1.88 -14.94
C ASP A 60 14.42 -2.75 -13.74
N PRO A 61 15.64 -2.62 -13.19
CA PRO A 61 16.06 -3.39 -12.03
C PRO A 61 15.07 -3.29 -10.85
N GLU A 62 14.58 -2.08 -10.58
CA GLU A 62 13.62 -1.78 -9.50
C GLU A 62 12.16 -2.02 -9.89
N GLY A 63 11.91 -2.45 -11.12
CA GLY A 63 10.59 -2.83 -11.62
C GLY A 63 10.18 -4.22 -11.16
N GLY A 64 8.90 -4.53 -11.35
CA GLY A 64 8.39 -5.84 -10.97
C GLY A 64 6.94 -6.03 -11.36
N VAL A 65 6.18 -6.58 -10.42
CA VAL A 65 4.76 -6.87 -10.57
C VAL A 65 4.00 -6.04 -9.55
N VAL A 66 2.93 -5.40 -10.00
CA VAL A 66 1.99 -4.66 -9.15
C VAL A 66 0.74 -5.51 -8.99
N LEU A 67 0.26 -5.61 -7.76
CA LEU A 67 -1.02 -6.22 -7.41
C LEU A 67 -2.05 -5.09 -7.26
N PRO A 68 -3.04 -4.99 -8.16
CA PRO A 68 -4.17 -4.09 -7.95
C PRO A 68 -4.89 -4.50 -6.66
N CYS A 69 -5.08 -3.54 -5.75
CA CYS A 69 -5.71 -3.81 -4.48
C CYS A 69 -6.50 -2.60 -3.96
N ASP A 70 -7.57 -2.92 -3.24
CA ASP A 70 -8.34 -1.98 -2.43
C ASP A 70 -7.81 -2.04 -1.02
N TYR A 71 -7.40 -0.91 -0.47
CA TYR A 71 -7.00 -0.84 0.94
C TYR A 71 -8.21 -0.54 1.80
N ILE A 72 -8.43 -1.38 2.82
CA ILE A 72 -9.46 -1.19 3.84
C ILE A 72 -8.76 -0.77 5.12
N ILE A 73 -9.11 0.41 5.62
CA ILE A 73 -8.53 0.96 6.84
C ILE A 73 -9.61 1.09 7.89
N SER A 74 -9.42 0.44 9.02
CA SER A 74 -10.24 0.60 10.21
C SER A 74 -9.44 1.35 11.27
N THR A 75 -9.87 2.56 11.60
CA THR A 75 -9.23 3.39 12.63
C THR A 75 -10.31 4.06 13.49
N PRO A 76 -10.14 4.14 14.82
CA PRO A 76 -11.05 4.90 15.66
C PRO A 76 -10.84 6.43 15.53
N TYR A 77 -9.80 6.88 14.81
CA TYR A 77 -9.40 8.28 14.71
C TYR A 77 -9.83 8.91 13.38
N LYS A 78 -10.75 9.87 13.46
CA LYS A 78 -11.31 10.53 12.28
C LYS A 78 -10.28 11.33 11.46
N ASP A 79 -9.23 11.83 12.10
CA ASP A 79 -8.22 12.68 11.46
C ASP A 79 -7.30 11.89 10.51
N ASP A 80 -7.07 10.60 10.79
CA ASP A 80 -6.24 9.73 9.96
C ASP A 80 -6.81 9.60 8.53
N HIS A 81 -8.14 9.61 8.38
CA HIS A 81 -8.79 9.55 7.07
C HIS A 81 -8.46 10.75 6.19
N THR A 82 -8.48 11.95 6.77
CA THR A 82 -8.21 13.18 6.03
C THR A 82 -6.75 13.20 5.56
N ILE A 83 -5.84 12.79 6.44
CA ILE A 83 -4.40 12.74 6.15
C ILE A 83 -4.09 11.74 5.03
N ILE A 84 -4.68 10.55 5.06
CA ILE A 84 -4.40 9.51 4.05
C ILE A 84 -5.02 9.89 2.71
N THR A 85 -6.26 10.39 2.72
CA THR A 85 -6.92 10.86 1.50
C THR A 85 -6.13 12.02 0.87
N ASP A 86 -5.68 12.97 1.69
CA ASP A 86 -4.83 14.06 1.22
C ASP A 86 -3.50 13.53 0.66
N THR A 87 -2.88 12.56 1.33
CA THR A 87 -1.65 11.92 0.86
C THR A 87 -1.85 11.25 -0.50
N LEU A 88 -2.94 10.49 -0.68
CA LEU A 88 -3.27 9.84 -1.96
C LEU A 88 -3.42 10.86 -3.09
N ASN A 89 -4.06 11.99 -2.84
CA ASN A 89 -4.21 13.05 -3.84
C ASN A 89 -2.89 13.71 -4.25
N HIS A 90 -1.85 13.63 -3.40
CA HIS A 90 -0.55 14.25 -3.63
C HIS A 90 0.54 13.28 -4.10
N ILE A 91 0.24 11.99 -4.23
CA ILE A 91 1.20 10.99 -4.73
C ILE A 91 0.76 10.44 -6.10
N PRO A 92 1.70 10.18 -7.01
CA PRO A 92 1.38 9.59 -8.30
C PRO A 92 0.63 8.25 -8.20
N GLU A 93 0.95 7.42 -7.20
CA GLU A 93 0.34 6.11 -6.95
C GLU A 93 -1.14 6.21 -6.59
N GLY A 94 -1.59 7.34 -6.04
CA GLY A 94 -2.97 7.52 -5.58
C GLY A 94 -3.98 7.48 -6.71
N SER A 95 -3.56 7.76 -7.95
CA SER A 95 -4.43 7.69 -9.13
C SER A 95 -4.95 6.28 -9.46
N VAL A 96 -4.31 5.24 -8.90
CA VAL A 96 -4.66 3.83 -9.12
C VAL A 96 -4.99 3.09 -7.82
N MET A 97 -5.22 3.82 -6.74
CA MET A 97 -5.56 3.28 -5.44
C MET A 97 -6.94 3.75 -5.01
N GLU A 98 -7.71 2.81 -4.49
CA GLU A 98 -9.00 3.10 -3.87
C GLU A 98 -8.93 2.82 -2.37
N LEU A 99 -9.45 3.75 -1.58
CA LEU A 99 -9.52 3.65 -0.14
C LEU A 99 -10.98 3.42 0.27
N LEU A 100 -11.24 2.24 0.83
CA LEU A 100 -12.56 1.89 1.36
C LEU A 100 -12.56 2.07 2.88
N MET A 101 -13.57 2.80 3.37
CA MET A 101 -13.74 3.11 4.79
C MET A 101 -14.91 2.31 5.36
N CYS A 102 -14.74 1.74 6.54
CA CYS A 102 -15.74 0.98 7.28
C CYS A 102 -15.94 1.56 8.69
#